data_AF-A0A947BAU1-F1
#
_entry.id   AF-A0A947BAU1-F1
#
_cell.length_a   1.000
_cell.length_b   1.000
_cell.length_c   1.000
_cell.angle_alpha   90.00
_cell.angle_beta   90.00
_cell.angle_gamma   90.00
#
_symmetry.space_group_name_H-M   'P 1'
#
loop_
_entity.id
_entity.type
_entity.pdbx_description
1 polymer ?
#
loop_
_entity_poly.entity_id
_entity_poly.type
_entity_poly.pdbx_seq_one_letter_code
_entity_poly.pdbx_strand_id
1 'polypeptide(L)'
;MSEDTVKPPLKGHQAIQSYLKSLDGSPGVYRMLDEKGAVLYVGKARNLKARVSSYARPTGHTPRIARMIRETASMMFLTTRTEVEALLLEQNLIKQLKPRYN
;
A
#
# COMPACT_ATOMS: atom_id res chain seq x y z
N MET A 1 34.85 -16.86 4.91
CA MET A 1 33.45 -17.10 5.29
C MET A 1 32.86 -15.73 5.58
N SER A 2 32.24 -15.13 4.57
CA SER A 2 31.67 -13.78 4.69
C SER A 2 30.25 -13.94 5.17
N GLU A 3 29.94 -13.38 6.34
CA GLU A 3 28.59 -13.36 6.90
C GLU A 3 27.64 -12.65 5.93
N ASP A 4 26.72 -13.41 5.33
CA ASP A 4 25.54 -12.86 4.67
C ASP A 4 24.71 -12.15 5.73
N THR A 5 24.98 -10.86 5.92
CA THR A 5 24.19 -9.97 6.74
C THR A 5 22.84 -9.78 6.04
N VAL A 6 21.88 -10.64 6.37
CA VAL A 6 20.49 -10.52 5.90
C VAL A 6 19.94 -9.19 6.40
N LYS A 7 19.92 -8.18 5.51
CA LYS A 7 19.32 -6.88 5.78
C LYS A 7 17.85 -7.10 6.17
N PRO A 8 17.37 -6.52 7.28
CA PRO A 8 15.99 -6.73 7.71
C PRO A 8 15.02 -6.32 6.61
N PRO A 9 13.90 -7.05 6.44
CA PRO A 9 12.93 -6.74 5.39
C PRO A 9 12.40 -5.31 5.59
N LEU A 10 12.31 -4.56 4.48
CA LEU A 10 11.81 -3.19 4.51
C LEU A 10 10.40 -3.15 5.09
N LYS A 11 10.10 -2.14 5.91
CA LYS A 11 8.77 -1.89 6.48
C LYS A 11 8.43 -0.41 6.47
N GLY A 12 7.17 -0.10 6.72
CA GLY A 12 6.76 1.27 6.97
C GLY A 12 6.96 2.17 5.76
N HIS A 13 7.34 3.40 6.03
CA HIS A 13 7.69 4.37 5.00
C HIS A 13 8.75 3.86 4.03
N GLN A 14 9.75 3.09 4.50
CA GLN A 14 10.81 2.55 3.63
C GLN A 14 10.27 1.51 2.64
N ALA A 15 9.40 0.60 3.10
CA ALA A 15 8.72 -0.36 2.22
C ALA A 15 7.84 0.38 1.19
N ILE A 16 7.01 1.31 1.66
CA ILE A 16 6.10 2.08 0.78
C ILE A 16 6.90 2.89 -0.26
N GLN A 17 7.99 3.54 0.14
CA GLN A 17 8.83 4.34 -0.74
C GLN A 17 9.49 3.49 -1.84
N SER A 18 9.80 2.22 -1.57
CA SER A 18 10.43 1.33 -2.55
C SER A 18 9.59 1.13 -3.81
N TYR A 19 8.26 1.19 -3.71
CA TYR A 19 7.34 1.02 -4.85
C TYR A 19 7.20 2.26 -5.72
N LEU A 20 7.65 3.45 -5.30
CA LEU A 20 7.42 4.69 -6.06
C LEU A 20 8.08 4.70 -7.45
N LYS A 21 9.13 3.91 -7.64
CA LYS A 21 9.83 3.78 -8.92
C LYS A 21 9.09 2.88 -9.92
N SER A 22 8.27 1.95 -9.44
CA SER A 22 7.51 1.01 -10.28
C SER A 22 6.09 1.51 -10.60
N LEU A 23 5.64 2.60 -9.98
CA LEU A 23 4.30 3.15 -10.16
C LEU A 23 4.28 4.29 -11.17
N ASP A 24 3.21 4.33 -11.95
CA ASP A 24 2.89 5.38 -12.89
C ASP A 24 1.65 6.18 -12.44
N GLY A 25 1.15 7.04 -13.33
CA GLY A 25 -0.02 7.88 -13.07
C GLY A 25 -1.37 7.17 -13.24
N SER A 26 -1.40 5.87 -13.50
CA SER A 26 -2.63 5.14 -13.83
C SER A 26 -3.59 5.05 -12.62
N PRO A 27 -4.91 4.99 -12.86
CA PRO A 27 -5.87 4.68 -11.82
C PRO A 27 -5.81 3.20 -11.44
N GLY A 28 -6.30 2.87 -10.24
CA GLY A 28 -6.35 1.50 -9.78
C GLY A 28 -6.61 1.35 -8.29
N VAL A 29 -6.42 0.13 -7.81
CA VAL A 29 -6.57 -0.26 -6.41
C VAL A 29 -5.22 -0.71 -5.86
N TYR A 30 -4.95 -0.38 -4.60
CA TYR A 30 -3.79 -0.87 -3.86
C TYR A 30 -4.21 -1.55 -2.57
N ARG A 31 -3.36 -2.47 -2.11
CA ARG A 31 -3.47 -3.15 -0.82
C ARG A 31 -2.20 -2.93 -0.04
N MET A 32 -2.34 -2.68 1.26
CA MET A 32 -1.24 -2.70 2.20
C MET A 32 -1.35 -3.97 3.05
N LEU A 33 -0.25 -4.69 3.18
CA LEU A 33 -0.20 -5.98 3.86
C LEU A 33 0.83 -5.96 4.98
N ASP A 34 0.56 -6.68 6.06
CA ASP A 34 1.53 -6.92 7.12
C ASP A 34 2.57 -7.99 6.73
N GLU A 35 3.48 -8.31 7.63
CA GLU A 35 4.52 -9.34 7.43
C GLU A 35 3.97 -10.74 7.20
N LYS A 36 2.76 -11.02 7.71
CA LYS A 36 2.11 -12.32 7.56
C LYS A 36 1.28 -12.39 6.28
N GLY A 37 1.28 -11.33 5.48
CA GLY A 37 0.46 -11.21 4.27
C GLY A 37 -1.01 -10.90 4.55
N ALA A 38 -1.39 -10.53 5.77
CA ALA A 38 -2.75 -10.12 6.06
C ALA A 38 -3.01 -8.72 5.50
N VAL A 39 -4.18 -8.53 4.87
CA VAL A 39 -4.53 -7.24 4.26
C VAL A 39 -4.97 -6.27 5.35
N LEU A 40 -4.15 -5.24 5.55
CA LEU A 40 -4.38 -4.18 6.52
C LEU A 40 -5.37 -3.14 5.98
N TYR A 41 -5.23 -2.80 4.69
CA TYR A 41 -5.98 -1.75 4.04
C TYR A 41 -6.10 -1.99 2.54
N VAL A 42 -7.25 -1.62 1.99
CA VAL A 42 -7.54 -1.53 0.56
C VAL A 42 -7.94 -0.10 0.26
N GLY A 43 -7.40 0.49 -0.80
CA GLY A 43 -7.86 1.81 -1.26
C GLY A 43 -7.76 1.96 -2.76
N LYS A 44 -8.61 2.83 -3.33
CA LYS A 44 -8.50 3.24 -4.73
C LYS A 44 -7.68 4.52 -4.92
N ALA A 45 -7.17 4.70 -6.13
CA ALA A 45 -6.54 5.92 -6.58
C ALA A 45 -6.91 6.24 -8.03
N ARG A 46 -7.08 7.53 -8.33
CA ARG A 46 -7.07 8.03 -9.72
C ARG A 46 -5.66 8.07 -10.33
N ASN A 47 -4.65 8.09 -9.45
CA ASN A 47 -3.24 8.11 -9.79
C ASN A 47 -2.48 7.37 -8.67
N LEU A 48 -2.01 6.16 -8.95
CA LEU A 48 -1.38 5.29 -7.96
C LEU A 48 -0.09 5.91 -7.41
N LYS A 49 0.79 6.43 -8.28
CA LYS A 49 2.05 7.05 -7.83
C LYS A 49 1.82 8.21 -6.86
N ALA A 50 0.87 9.11 -7.15
CA ALA A 50 0.55 10.25 -6.29
C ALA A 50 -0.03 9.79 -4.94
N ARG A 51 -0.93 8.79 -4.96
CA ARG A 51 -1.53 8.26 -3.74
C ARG A 51 -0.49 7.58 -2.85
N VAL A 52 0.36 6.73 -3.42
CA VAL A 52 1.41 6.02 -2.66
C VAL A 52 2.48 7.00 -2.16
N SER A 53 2.84 8.01 -2.95
CA SER A 53 3.74 9.08 -2.51
C SER A 53 3.21 9.83 -1.29
N SER A 54 1.88 9.94 -1.13
CA SER A 54 1.29 10.55 0.06
C SER A 54 1.61 9.76 1.33
N TYR A 55 1.59 8.42 1.28
CA TYR A 55 1.88 7.55 2.45
C TYR A 55 3.38 7.40 2.72
N ALA A 56 4.24 7.69 1.74
CA ALA A 56 5.68 7.66 1.91
C ALA A 56 6.20 8.88 2.72
N ARG A 57 5.37 9.91 2.92
CA ARG A 57 5.75 11.10 3.70
C ARG A 57 5.84 10.74 5.19
N PRO A 58 6.89 11.14 5.92
CA PRO A 58 7.06 10.77 7.32
C PRO A 58 6.06 11.47 8.27
N THR A 59 5.42 12.56 7.83
CA THR A 59 4.53 13.40 8.64
C THR A 59 3.24 13.74 7.90
N GLY A 60 2.24 14.27 8.62
CA GLY A 60 0.94 14.66 8.05
C GLY A 60 -0.10 13.53 8.02
N HIS A 61 0.15 12.43 8.72
CA HIS A 61 -0.78 11.31 8.87
C HIS A 61 -1.49 11.33 10.22
N THR A 62 -2.76 10.95 10.23
CA THR A 62 -3.47 10.72 11.49
C THR A 62 -2.85 9.54 12.24
N PRO A 63 -2.98 9.44 13.57
CA PRO A 63 -2.41 8.33 14.34
C PRO A 63 -2.82 6.93 13.83
N ARG A 64 -4.07 6.79 13.35
CA ARG A 64 -4.58 5.54 12.75
C ARG A 64 -3.81 5.18 11.48
N ILE A 65 -3.64 6.13 10.56
CA ILE A 65 -2.92 5.92 9.30
C ILE A 65 -1.42 5.72 9.54
N ALA A 66 -0.82 6.47 10.45
CA ALA A 66 0.58 6.28 10.81
C ALA A 66 0.84 4.88 11.39
N ARG A 67 -0.11 4.32 12.16
CA ARG A 67 -0.01 2.93 12.64
C ARG A 67 -0.11 1.92 11.50
N MET A 68 -1.10 2.07 10.62
CA MET A 68 -1.23 1.23 9.42
C MET A 68 0.06 1.25 8.60
N ILE A 69 0.62 2.43 8.32
CA ILE A 69 1.89 2.57 7.60
C ILE A 69 2.97 1.76 8.30
N ARG A 70 3.19 1.93 9.61
CA ARG A 70 4.22 1.19 10.35
C ARG A 70 4.06 -0.34 10.28
N GLU A 71 2.82 -0.83 10.23
CA GLU A 71 2.51 -2.26 10.11
C GLU A 71 2.70 -2.79 8.68
N THR A 72 2.65 -1.92 7.66
CA THR A 72 2.85 -2.31 6.25
C THR A 72 4.25 -2.86 6.00
N ALA A 73 4.32 -4.11 5.55
CA ALA A 73 5.52 -4.79 5.09
C ALA A 73 5.57 -4.90 3.55
N SER A 74 4.41 -4.99 2.89
CA SER A 74 4.35 -5.05 1.43
C SER A 74 3.09 -4.36 0.87
N MET A 75 3.13 -4.08 -0.44
CA MET A 75 1.99 -3.51 -1.16
C MET A 75 1.70 -4.30 -2.43
N MET A 76 0.43 -4.38 -2.79
CA MET A 76 -0.01 -4.94 -4.08
C MET A 76 -0.85 -3.92 -4.84
N PHE A 77 -0.76 -3.94 -6.16
CA PHE A 77 -1.40 -2.96 -7.04
C PHE A 77 -2.13 -3.67 -8.18
N LEU A 78 -3.30 -3.13 -8.53
CA LEU A 78 -4.09 -3.53 -9.70
C LEU A 78 -4.48 -2.24 -10.42
N THR A 79 -3.94 -2.03 -11.62
CA THR A 79 -4.32 -0.90 -12.47
C THR A 79 -5.69 -1.16 -13.10
N THR A 80 -6.45 -0.10 -13.33
CA THR A 80 -7.73 -0.13 -14.04
C THR A 80 -7.70 0.86 -15.19
N ARG A 81 -8.68 0.79 -16.10
CA ARG A 81 -8.81 1.77 -17.20
C ARG A 81 -9.48 3.04 -16.73
N THR A 82 -10.42 2.91 -15.80
CA THR A 82 -11.23 4.03 -15.31
C THR A 82 -11.25 4.12 -13.79
N GLU A 83 -11.59 5.29 -13.26
CA GLU A 83 -11.82 5.48 -11.81
C GLU A 83 -13.03 4.69 -11.30
N VAL A 84 -14.04 4.46 -12.16
CA VAL A 84 -15.25 3.71 -11.82
C VAL A 84 -14.91 2.23 -11.61
N GLU A 85 -14.10 1.64 -12.49
CA GLU A 85 -13.60 0.28 -12.31
C GLU A 85 -12.81 0.14 -11.01
N ALA A 86 -11.93 1.10 -10.70
CA ALA A 86 -11.17 1.10 -9.45
C ALA A 86 -12.10 1.15 -8.22
N LEU A 87 -13.17 1.94 -8.29
CA LEU A 87 -14.19 2.02 -7.22
C LEU A 87 -14.90 0.68 -7.01
N LEU A 88 -15.40 0.06 -8.09
CA LEU A 88 -16.10 -1.21 -7.98
C LEU A 88 -15.19 -2.33 -7.46
N LEU A 89 -13.95 -2.37 -7.96
CA LEU A 89 -12.95 -3.34 -7.51
C LEU A 89 -12.57 -3.14 -6.04
N GLU A 90 -12.34 -1.90 -5.60
CA GLU A 90 -12.05 -1.57 -4.21
C GLU A 90 -13.18 -2.02 -3.29
N GLN A 91 -14.43 -1.67 -3.62
CA GLN A 91 -15.59 -2.06 -2.81
C GLN A 91 -15.71 -3.58 -2.69
N ASN A 92 -15.49 -4.32 -3.78
CA ASN A 92 -15.52 -5.78 -3.76
C ASN A 92 -14.40 -6.35 -2.88
N LEU A 93 -13.18 -5.83 -2.98
CA LEU A 93 -12.05 -6.27 -2.18
C LEU A 93 -12.23 -5.94 -0.68
N ILE A 94 -12.78 -4.77 -0.33
CA ILE A 94 -13.09 -4.42 1.06
C ILE A 94 -14.12 -5.41 1.63
N LYS A 95 -15.19 -5.70 0.88
CA LYS A 95 -16.23 -6.65 1.32
C LYS A 95 -15.68 -8.07 1.54
N GLN A 96 -14.81 -8.53 0.65
CA GLN A 96 -14.23 -9.87 0.70
C GLN A 96 -13.17 -10.02 1.80
N LEU A 97 -12.27 -9.04 1.92
CA LEU A 97 -11.07 -9.14 2.75
C LEU A 97 -11.26 -8.56 4.17
N LYS A 98 -12.27 -7.69 4.35
CA LYS A 98 -12.58 -6.98 5.61
C LYS A 98 -11.32 -6.41 6.31
N PRO A 99 -10.53 -5.56 5.63
CA PRO A 99 -9.26 -5.11 6.17
C PRO A 99 -9.45 -4.27 7.44
N ARG A 100 -8.51 -4.39 8.38
CA ARG A 100 -8.59 -3.74 9.70
C ARG A 100 -8.72 -2.22 9.65
N TYR A 101 -8.12 -1.57 8.64
CA TYR A 101 -8.03 -0.12 8.53
C TYR A 101 -8.98 0.52 7.52
N ASN A 102 -9.86 -0.27 6.90
CA ASN A 102 -11.00 0.26 6.15
C ASN A 102 -12.10 0.61 7.14
#